data_AF-A0AAN5Q1C8-F1
#
_entry.id   AF-A0AAN5Q1C8-F1
#
_cell.length_a   1.000
_cell.length_b   1.000
_cell.length_c   1.000
_cell.angle_alpha   90.00
_cell.angle_beta   90.00
_cell.angle_gamma   90.00
#
_symmetry.space_group_name_H-M   'P 1'
#
loop_
_entity.id
_entity.type
_entity.pdbx_description
1 polymer ?
#
loop_
_entity_poly.entity_id
_entity_poly.type
_entity_poly.pdbx_seq_one_letter_code
_entity_poly.pdbx_strand_id
1 'polypeptide(L)'
;MNCFPFFAKKNKKNNEEKAEKTLSVFPAGTSINKTTVKEICFTDIFCDTHPFVWYYYPEHNLAIWTSRLAGTTQEYPADYLLNQLAKIPGITIDQGDAAIKDVSTFLQDHQMIPIRNNESWRYIKSSTLSMS
;
A
#
# COMPACT_ATOMS: atom_id res chain seq x y z
N MET A 1 5.79 2.77 56.08
CA MET A 1 5.06 4.02 56.34
C MET A 1 4.08 4.25 55.20
N ASN A 2 2.81 4.45 55.55
CA ASN A 2 1.71 4.79 54.65
C ASN A 2 1.78 6.25 54.19
N CYS A 3 1.10 6.51 53.07
CA CYS A 3 0.17 7.63 52.85
C CYS A 3 0.46 8.45 51.58
N PHE A 4 -0.31 8.14 50.53
CA PHE A 4 -0.71 9.10 49.50
C PHE A 4 -1.81 10.02 50.06
N PRO A 5 -1.74 11.36 49.85
CA PRO A 5 -2.92 12.21 49.88
C PRO A 5 -3.51 12.29 48.46
N PHE A 6 -4.74 11.86 48.24
CA PHE A 6 -6.02 12.57 48.39
C PHE A 6 -6.33 13.63 47.33
N PHE A 7 -7.48 13.43 46.69
CA PHE A 7 -8.13 14.23 45.65
C PHE A 7 -8.26 15.72 45.98
N ALA A 8 -8.11 16.57 44.95
CA ALA A 8 -8.70 17.91 44.91
C ALA A 8 -9.66 18.06 43.72
N LYS A 9 -10.77 18.73 44.02
CA LYS A 9 -12.08 18.71 43.36
C LYS A 9 -12.24 19.95 42.47
N LYS A 10 -12.95 19.78 41.35
CA LYS A 10 -13.74 20.73 40.53
C LYS A 10 -13.64 22.24 40.82
N ASN A 11 -13.50 23.02 39.75
CA ASN A 11 -14.29 24.23 39.42
C ASN A 11 -13.95 24.65 37.97
N LYS A 12 -14.73 25.37 37.17
CA LYS A 12 -16.16 25.72 37.06
C LYS A 12 -16.21 26.74 35.92
N LYS A 13 -17.06 26.49 34.93
CA LYS A 13 -17.75 27.43 34.03
C LYS A 13 -17.02 28.32 33.01
N ASN A 14 -17.45 28.14 31.75
CA ASN A 14 -18.08 29.10 30.81
C ASN A 14 -17.31 30.38 30.41
N ASN A 15 -17.06 30.57 29.11
CA ASN A 15 -17.84 31.50 28.27
C ASN A 15 -17.33 31.54 26.81
N GLU A 16 -18.31 31.66 25.91
CA GLU A 16 -18.15 32.01 24.49
C GLU A 16 -17.73 33.48 24.29
N GLU A 17 -17.36 33.76 23.04
CA GLU A 17 -17.28 35.05 22.33
C GLU A 17 -15.95 35.84 22.27
N LYS A 18 -15.30 35.68 21.10
CA LYS A 18 -15.18 36.72 20.05
C LYS A 18 -14.27 37.94 20.30
N ALA A 19 -13.08 37.92 19.68
CA ALA A 19 -12.47 39.03 18.92
C ALA A 19 -11.07 38.58 18.43
N GLU A 20 -10.92 38.30 17.15
CA GLU A 20 -10.19 39.16 16.19
C GLU A 20 -8.64 39.12 16.28
N LYS A 21 -8.07 38.70 15.14
CA LYS A 21 -6.83 39.22 14.56
C LYS A 21 -5.51 38.78 15.19
N THR A 22 -5.06 37.60 14.77
CA THR A 22 -3.64 37.38 14.48
C THR A 22 -3.52 36.82 13.06
N LEU A 23 -2.90 37.62 12.19
CA LEU A 23 -2.37 37.21 10.90
C LEU A 23 -1.49 35.98 11.12
N SER A 24 -1.97 34.78 10.78
CA SER A 24 -1.07 33.67 10.51
C SER A 24 -0.73 33.72 9.03
N VAL A 25 0.42 34.33 8.76
CA VAL A 25 1.15 34.15 7.51
C VAL A 25 1.47 32.66 7.43
N PHE A 26 0.61 31.89 6.77
CA PHE A 26 0.99 30.58 6.28
C PHE A 26 1.99 30.83 5.15
N PRO A 27 3.26 30.37 5.25
CA PRO A 27 4.13 30.41 4.09
C PRO A 27 3.49 29.55 3.00
N ALA A 28 3.15 30.20 1.90
CA ALA A 28 2.80 29.56 0.65
C ALA A 28 3.99 28.74 0.17
N GLY A 29 3.73 27.47 -0.16
CA GLY A 29 4.71 26.64 -0.87
C GLY A 29 4.99 25.31 -0.20
N THR A 30 4.05 24.39 -0.30
CA THR A 30 4.42 23.04 -0.71
C THR A 30 3.25 22.52 -1.53
N SER A 31 3.45 22.44 -2.84
CA SER A 31 2.58 21.63 -3.68
C SER A 31 2.53 20.26 -3.04
N ILE A 32 1.37 19.85 -2.55
CA ILE A 32 1.13 18.46 -2.19
C ILE A 32 1.27 17.71 -3.51
N ASN A 33 2.47 17.20 -3.81
CA ASN A 33 2.67 16.28 -4.90
C ASN A 33 1.71 15.12 -4.59
N LYS A 34 0.64 15.01 -5.38
CA LYS A 34 -0.29 13.89 -5.28
C LYS A 34 0.51 12.65 -5.65
N THR A 35 1.08 11.97 -4.66
CA THR A 35 1.75 10.69 -4.85
C THR A 35 0.77 9.78 -5.55
N THR A 36 1.05 9.50 -6.83
CA THR A 36 0.10 8.81 -7.69
C THR A 36 0.29 7.31 -7.48
N VAL A 37 -0.34 6.78 -6.43
CA VAL A 37 -0.34 5.34 -6.14
C VAL A 37 -1.14 4.63 -7.23
N LYS A 38 -0.55 3.60 -7.84
CA LYS A 38 -1.19 2.79 -8.89
C LYS A 38 -1.28 1.35 -8.43
N GLU A 39 -2.45 0.73 -8.62
CA GLU A 39 -2.55 -0.73 -8.50
C GLU A 39 -1.96 -1.38 -9.76
N ILE A 40 -1.05 -2.32 -9.54
CA ILE A 40 -0.37 -3.07 -10.61
C ILE A 40 -0.38 -4.57 -10.29
N CYS A 41 -0.09 -5.37 -11.31
CA CYS A 41 0.36 -6.74 -11.14
C CYS A 41 1.54 -7.02 -12.07
N PHE A 42 2.27 -8.09 -11.78
CA PHE A 42 3.26 -8.66 -12.70
C PHE A 42 2.67 -9.92 -13.34
N THR A 43 2.85 -10.09 -14.65
CA THR A 43 2.14 -11.13 -15.43
C THR A 43 2.62 -12.55 -15.12
N ASP A 44 3.85 -12.67 -14.64
CA ASP A 44 4.58 -13.89 -14.37
C ASP A 44 4.69 -14.20 -12.86
N ILE A 45 4.19 -13.30 -12.00
CA ILE A 45 4.16 -13.47 -10.55
C ILE A 45 2.73 -13.72 -10.11
N PHE A 46 2.39 -15.00 -9.94
CA PHE A 46 1.04 -15.44 -9.59
C PHE A 46 1.05 -16.58 -8.58
N CYS A 47 -0.05 -16.69 -7.83
CA CYS A 47 -0.38 -17.85 -7.04
C CYS A 47 -1.50 -18.60 -7.74
N ASP A 48 -1.28 -19.88 -8.01
CA ASP A 48 -2.15 -20.76 -8.80
C ASP A 48 -2.43 -20.18 -10.21
N THR A 49 -3.46 -19.35 -10.34
CA THR A 49 -3.81 -18.66 -11.60
C THR A 49 -4.06 -17.17 -11.44
N HIS A 50 -3.78 -16.61 -10.26
CA HIS A 50 -4.12 -15.24 -9.91
C HIS A 50 -2.86 -14.44 -9.59
N PRO A 51 -2.60 -13.32 -10.31
CA PRO A 51 -1.42 -12.53 -10.07
C PRO A 51 -1.53 -11.73 -8.77
N PHE A 52 -0.40 -11.48 -8.13
CA PHE A 52 -0.34 -10.67 -6.92
C PHE A 52 -0.60 -9.19 -7.25
N VAL A 53 -1.40 -8.53 -6.40
CA VAL A 53 -1.75 -7.11 -6.56
C VAL A 53 -0.85 -6.25 -5.68
N TRP A 54 -0.27 -5.20 -6.25
CA TRP A 54 0.67 -4.32 -5.59
C TRP A 54 0.24 -2.86 -5.68
N TYR A 55 0.52 -2.10 -4.62
CA TYR A 55 0.54 -0.64 -4.66
C TYR A 55 1.91 -0.19 -5.13
N TYR A 56 1.96 0.41 -6.31
CA TYR A 56 3.16 0.98 -6.89
C TYR A 56 3.27 2.46 -6.55
N TYR A 57 4.42 2.84 -6.02
CA TYR A 57 4.85 4.19 -5.68
C TYR A 57 6.01 4.59 -6.60
N PRO A 58 5.74 5.17 -7.78
CA PRO A 58 6.78 5.47 -8.77
C PRO A 58 7.85 6.43 -8.24
N GLU A 59 7.45 7.39 -7.41
CA GLU A 59 8.34 8.40 -6.81
C GLU A 59 9.39 7.78 -5.87
N HIS A 60 9.11 6.57 -5.36
CA HIS A 60 9.99 5.85 -4.44
C HIS A 60 10.60 4.60 -5.06
N ASN A 61 10.34 4.33 -6.34
CA ASN A 61 10.76 3.10 -7.02
C ASN A 61 10.37 1.84 -6.21
N LEU A 62 9.20 1.87 -5.57
CA LEU A 62 8.76 0.92 -4.55
C LEU A 62 7.40 0.33 -4.92
N ALA A 63 7.24 -0.98 -4.75
CA ALA A 63 5.94 -1.64 -4.80
C ALA A 63 5.70 -2.42 -3.51
N ILE A 64 4.51 -2.28 -2.92
CA ILE A 64 4.10 -2.97 -1.69
C ILE A 64 2.92 -3.88 -2.02
N TRP A 65 2.99 -5.14 -1.59
CA TRP A 65 1.93 -6.11 -1.83
C TRP A 65 0.67 -5.75 -1.04
N THR A 66 -0.49 -5.86 -1.67
CA THR A 66 -1.78 -5.42 -1.08
C THR A 66 -2.49 -6.49 -0.26
N SER A 67 -1.83 -7.62 0.04
CA SER A 67 -2.46 -8.81 0.62
C SER A 67 -3.56 -9.45 -0.23
N ARG A 68 -3.65 -9.10 -1.53
CA ARG A 68 -4.70 -9.56 -2.45
C ARG A 68 -4.12 -10.18 -3.72
N LEU A 69 -4.93 -11.03 -4.34
CA LEU A 69 -4.73 -11.59 -5.67
C LEU A 69 -5.77 -11.02 -6.63
N ALA A 70 -5.39 -10.79 -7.88
CA ALA A 70 -6.32 -10.24 -8.86
C ALA A 70 -7.28 -11.33 -9.37
N GLY A 71 -8.57 -10.98 -9.47
CA GLY A 71 -9.54 -11.84 -10.17
C GLY A 71 -10.11 -13.01 -9.40
N THR A 72 -9.90 -13.04 -8.09
CA THR A 72 -10.46 -14.05 -7.21
C THR A 72 -10.97 -13.41 -5.93
N THR A 73 -12.03 -14.01 -5.38
CA THR A 73 -12.54 -13.75 -4.04
C THR A 73 -12.17 -14.88 -3.08
N GLN A 74 -11.40 -15.87 -3.55
CA GLN A 74 -10.92 -16.96 -2.72
C GLN A 74 -9.96 -16.42 -1.68
N GLU A 75 -10.19 -16.81 -0.43
CA GLU A 75 -9.31 -16.49 0.69
C GLU A 75 -8.17 -17.50 0.73
N TYR A 76 -6.95 -16.99 0.75
CA TYR A 76 -5.74 -17.77 0.95
C TYR A 76 -5.10 -17.34 2.27
N PRO A 77 -4.51 -18.26 3.04
CA PRO A 77 -3.74 -17.89 4.23
C PRO A 77 -2.60 -16.92 3.86
N ALA A 78 -2.45 -15.84 4.61
CA ALA A 78 -1.42 -14.83 4.35
C ALA A 78 -0.01 -15.44 4.34
N ASP A 79 0.30 -16.32 5.29
CA ASP A 79 1.58 -17.02 5.37
C ASP A 79 1.86 -17.87 4.12
N TYR A 80 0.83 -18.49 3.55
CA TYR A 80 0.97 -19.26 2.32
C TYR A 80 1.36 -18.35 1.14
N LEU A 81 0.67 -17.21 1.00
CA LEU A 81 0.96 -16.24 -0.06
C LEU A 81 2.34 -15.60 0.10
N LEU A 82 2.71 -15.22 1.32
CA LEU A 82 4.04 -14.70 1.65
C LEU A 82 5.14 -15.71 1.33
N ASN A 83 4.92 -16.99 1.65
CA ASN A 83 5.87 -18.06 1.31
C ASN A 83 6.04 -18.25 -0.21
N GLN A 84 5.02 -17.96 -1.02
CA GLN A 84 5.18 -17.95 -2.48
C GLN A 84 6.00 -16.74 -2.95
N LEU A 85 5.69 -15.55 -2.42
CA LEU A 85 6.41 -14.32 -2.74
C LEU A 85 7.90 -14.38 -2.32
N ALA A 86 8.21 -15.02 -1.20
CA ALA A 86 9.57 -15.20 -0.68
C ALA A 86 10.52 -15.93 -1.64
N LYS A 87 9.97 -16.73 -2.56
CA LYS A 87 10.75 -17.51 -3.52
C LYS A 87 11.25 -16.67 -4.71
N ILE A 88 10.72 -15.46 -4.87
CA ILE A 88 10.97 -14.62 -6.04
C ILE A 88 12.13 -13.67 -5.73
N PRO A 89 13.24 -13.74 -6.48
CA PRO A 89 14.36 -12.83 -6.30
C PRO A 89 13.92 -11.36 -6.44
N GLY A 90 14.41 -10.48 -5.57
CA GLY A 90 14.07 -9.06 -5.57
C GLY A 90 12.84 -8.69 -4.73
N ILE A 91 12.07 -9.67 -4.27
CA ILE A 91 11.02 -9.45 -3.26
C ILE A 91 11.62 -9.57 -1.86
N THR A 92 11.34 -8.57 -1.02
CA THR A 92 11.70 -8.55 0.40
C THR A 92 10.45 -8.72 1.24
N ILE A 93 10.53 -9.50 2.31
CA ILE A 93 9.43 -9.65 3.28
C ILE A 93 9.91 -9.12 4.62
N ASP A 94 9.15 -8.21 5.21
CA ASP A 94 9.41 -7.63 6.52
C ASP A 94 8.11 -7.55 7.32
N GLN A 95 8.09 -8.10 8.53
CA GLN A 95 6.93 -8.08 9.44
C GLN A 95 5.58 -8.52 8.83
N GLY A 96 5.59 -9.37 7.80
CA GLY A 96 4.38 -9.84 7.12
C GLY A 96 3.98 -9.01 5.89
N ASP A 97 4.73 -7.95 5.58
CA ASP A 97 4.57 -7.17 4.35
C ASP A 97 5.61 -7.58 3.31
N ALA A 98 5.17 -7.81 2.08
CA ALA A 98 6.06 -8.04 0.95
C ALA A 98 6.25 -6.74 0.15
N ALA A 99 7.50 -6.44 -0.22
CA ALA A 99 7.87 -5.23 -0.93
C ALA A 99 8.99 -5.47 -1.94
N ILE A 100 8.95 -4.71 -3.05
CA ILE A 100 9.99 -4.59 -4.06
C ILE A 100 10.59 -3.20 -3.93
N LYS A 101 11.85 -3.09 -3.47
CA LYS A 101 12.51 -1.82 -3.14
C LYS A 101 13.24 -1.16 -4.32
N ASP A 102 13.40 -1.89 -5.43
CA ASP A 102 13.93 -1.37 -6.69
C ASP A 102 13.09 -1.91 -7.86
N VAL A 103 11.93 -1.29 -8.07
CA VAL A 103 10.99 -1.71 -9.12
C VAL A 103 11.61 -1.57 -10.51
N SER A 104 12.44 -0.55 -10.74
CA SER A 104 13.08 -0.31 -12.04
C SER A 104 13.98 -1.46 -12.47
N THR A 105 14.78 -2.00 -11.54
CA THR A 105 15.56 -3.21 -11.80
C THR A 105 14.65 -4.44 -11.93
N PHE A 106 13.65 -4.56 -11.07
CA PHE A 106 12.69 -5.66 -11.10
C PHE A 106 11.93 -5.78 -12.43
N LEU A 107 11.65 -4.64 -13.08
CA LEU A 107 11.01 -4.57 -14.39
C LEU A 107 11.86 -5.11 -15.55
N GLN A 108 13.16 -5.34 -15.35
CA GLN A 108 14.00 -5.97 -16.37
C GLN A 108 13.66 -7.44 -16.54
N ASP A 109 13.24 -8.10 -15.46
CA ASP A 109 12.92 -9.52 -15.44
C ASP A 109 11.40 -9.78 -15.45
N HIS A 110 10.60 -8.84 -14.94
CA HIS A 110 9.16 -9.02 -14.73
C HIS A 110 8.32 -7.98 -15.49
N GLN A 111 7.27 -8.44 -16.18
CA GLN A 111 6.40 -7.55 -16.92
C GLN A 111 5.28 -6.99 -16.03
N MET A 112 5.31 -5.67 -15.78
CA MET A 112 4.28 -4.96 -15.02
C MET A 112 3.10 -4.50 -15.89
N ILE A 113 1.88 -4.68 -15.38
CA ILE A 113 0.64 -4.19 -16.00
C ILE A 113 -0.21 -3.44 -14.95
N PRO A 114 -0.74 -2.25 -15.29
CA PRO A 114 -1.64 -1.52 -14.42
C PRO A 114 -3.01 -2.20 -14.33
N ILE A 115 -3.55 -2.29 -13.12
CA ILE A 115 -4.91 -2.78 -12.89
C ILE A 115 -5.85 -1.58 -13.02
N ARG A 116 -6.60 -1.53 -14.12
CA ARG A 116 -7.59 -0.48 -14.37
C ARG A 116 -8.98 -0.89 -13.90
N ASN A 117 -9.25 -2.20 -13.90
CA ASN A 117 -10.55 -2.80 -13.59
C ASN A 117 -10.32 -4.27 -13.13
N ASN A 118 -11.27 -4.87 -12.39
CA ASN A 118 -11.20 -6.28 -11.96
C ASN A 118 -11.09 -7.30 -13.12
N GLU A 119 -11.32 -6.89 -14.36
CA GLU A 119 -11.22 -7.71 -15.56
C GLU A 119 -9.90 -7.58 -16.32
N SER A 120 -9.05 -6.59 -15.98
CA SER A 120 -7.83 -6.30 -16.73
C SER A 120 -6.84 -7.47 -16.76
N TRP A 121 -6.83 -8.32 -15.73
CA TRP A 121 -5.94 -9.48 -15.67
C TRP A 121 -6.39 -10.64 -16.58
N ARG A 122 -7.68 -10.75 -16.92
CA ARG A 122 -8.18 -11.82 -17.81
C ARG A 122 -7.61 -11.70 -19.21
N TYR A 123 -7.34 -10.48 -19.66
CA TYR A 123 -6.71 -10.19 -20.95
C TYR A 123 -5.21 -10.54 -21.01
N ILE A 124 -4.55 -10.64 -19.85
CA ILE A 124 -3.14 -11.05 -19.74
C ILE A 124 -2.99 -12.55 -20.02
N LYS A 125 -3.97 -13.35 -19.55
CA LYS A 125 -3.97 -14.81 -19.75
C LYS A 125 -4.24 -15.20 -21.20
N SER A 126 -5.09 -14.47 -21.92
CA SER A 126 -5.41 -14.76 -23.33
C SER A 126 -4.30 -14.36 -24.31
N SER A 127 -3.46 -13.39 -23.96
CA SER A 127 -2.34 -12.95 -24.80
C SER A 127 -1.10 -13.84 -24.68
N THR A 128 -0.91 -14.50 -23.53
CA THR A 128 0.17 -15.48 -23.31
C THR A 128 -0.14 -16.87 -23.90
N LEU A 129 -1.41 -17.20 -24.15
CA LEU A 129 -1.85 -18.47 -24.73
C LEU A 129 -1.99 -18.45 -26.27
N SER A 130 -1.76 -17.33 -26.94
CA SER A 130 -1.93 -17.17 -28.40
C SER A 130 -0.65 -17.41 -29.22
N MET A 131 0.35 -18.10 -28.66
CA MET A 131 1.52 -18.58 -29.40
C MET A 131 1.58 -20.10 -29.33
N SER A 132 0.67 -20.74 -30.06
CA SER A 132 0.74 -22.16 -30.42
C SER A 132 0.20 -22.33 -31.82
#